data_AF-A0A5C8PLN5-F1
#
_entry.id   AF-A0A5C8PLN5-F1
#
_cell.length_a   1.000
_cell.length_b   1.000
_cell.length_c   1.000
_cell.angle_alpha   90.00
_cell.angle_beta   90.00
_cell.angle_gamma   90.00
#
_symmetry.space_group_name_H-M   'P 1'
#
loop_
_entity.id
_entity.type
_entity.pdbx_description
1 polymer ?
#
loop_
_entity_poly.entity_id
_entity_poly.type
_entity_poly.pdbx_seq_one_letter_code
_entity_poly.pdbx_strand_id
1 'polypeptide(L)' 'MKDAGLRIRVQRELREQFLDVCRAQDRPAAQVLREFMRGFVAQHGLAAPDTGSQSPTKSGPGPEAPIPKQ' A
#
# COMPACT_ATOMS: atom_id res chain seq x y z
N MET A 1 6.43 -0.07 -6.49
CA MET A 1 5.54 0.24 -5.36
C MET A 1 4.48 -0.83 -5.32
N LYS A 2 4.36 -1.59 -4.24
CA LYS A 2 3.31 -2.61 -4.10
C LYS A 2 2.15 -1.97 -3.35
N ASP A 3 1.15 -1.51 -4.09
CA ASP A 3 -0.12 -1.11 -3.50
C ASP A 3 -0.84 -2.38 -3.03
N ALA A 4 -1.02 -2.53 -1.72
CA ALA A 4 -1.86 -3.58 -1.16
C ALA A 4 -3.32 -3.11 -1.13
N GLY A 5 -4.22 -3.89 -1.73
CA GLY A 5 -5.66 -3.62 -1.70
C GLY A 5 -6.31 -4.23 -0.46
N LEU A 6 -6.92 -3.41 0.39
CA LEU A 6 -7.77 -3.85 1.50
C LEU A 6 -9.25 -3.69 1.11
N ARG A 7 -10.01 -4.79 1.04
CA ARG A 7 -11.44 -4.75 0.72
C ARG A 7 -12.26 -4.68 2.01
N ILE A 8 -12.71 -3.48 2.36
CA ILE A 8 -13.54 -3.23 3.54
C ILE A 8 -15.02 -3.24 3.12
N ARG A 9 -15.88 -3.96 3.84
CA ARG A 9 -17.34 -3.83 3.69
C ARG A 9 -17.85 -2.83 4.72
N VAL A 10 -18.60 -1.84 4.25
CA VAL A 10 -19.20 -0.80 5.07
C VAL A 10 -20.69 -0.70 4.75
N GLN A 11 -21.47 -0.16 5.68
CA GLN A 11 -22.87 0.13 5.43
C GLN A 11 -23.03 1.19 4.34
N ARG A 12 -24.12 1.10 3.57
CA ARG A 12 -24.37 1.99 2.44
C ARG A 12 -24.45 3.46 2.87
N GLU A 13 -25.18 3.75 3.93
CA GLU A 13 -25.32 5.11 4.46
C GLU A 13 -23.98 5.71 4.90
N LEU A 14 -23.14 4.92 5.56
CA LEU A 14 -21.81 5.36 6.01
C LEU A 14 -20.90 5.69 4.82
N ARG A 15 -20.96 4.89 3.74
CA ARG A 15 -20.26 5.17 2.49
C ARG A 15 -20.75 6.48 1.87
N GLU A 16 -22.07 6.70 1.81
CA GLU A 16 -22.65 7.91 1.22
C GLU A 16 -22.25 9.17 2.01
N GLN A 17 -22.38 9.14 3.34
CA GLN A 17 -21.92 10.23 4.21
C GLN A 17 -20.42 10.50 4.07
N PHE A 18 -19.59 9.45 4.04
CA PHE A 18 -18.15 9.60 3.87
C PHE A 18 -17.80 10.22 2.51
N LEU A 19 -18.48 9.80 1.45
CA LEU A 19 -18.29 10.37 0.11
C LEU A 19 -18.72 11.84 0.04
N ASP A 20 -19.83 12.22 0.67
CA ASP A 20 -20.27 13.62 0.68
C ASP A 20 -19.30 14.52 1.44
N VAL A 21 -18.75 14.06 2.57
CA VAL A 21 -17.72 14.80 3.29
C VAL A 21 -16.44 14.92 2.45
N CYS A 22 -16.02 13.84 1.77
CA CYS A 22 -14.86 13.87 0.88
C CYS A 22 -15.05 14.84 -0.28
N ARG A 23 -16.25 14.88 -0.88
CA ARG A 23 -16.61 15.85 -1.94
C ARG A 23 -16.58 17.28 -1.42
N ALA A 24 -17.14 17.54 -0.24
CA ALA A 24 -17.14 18.87 0.37
C ALA A 24 -15.72 19.39 0.66
N GLN A 25 -14.77 18.49 0.92
CA GLN A 25 -13.37 18.83 1.14
C GLN A 25 -12.52 18.86 -0.14
N ASP A 26 -13.07 18.50 -1.30
CA ASP A 26 -12.35 18.33 -2.57
C ASP A 26 -11.20 17.30 -2.48
N ARG A 27 -11.33 16.30 -1.59
CA ARG A 27 -10.30 15.29 -1.35
C ARG A 27 -10.79 13.91 -1.77
N PRO A 28 -9.98 13.12 -2.50
CA PRO A 28 -10.37 11.77 -2.85
C PRO A 28 -10.44 10.89 -1.58
N ALA A 29 -11.52 10.13 -1.46
CA ALA A 29 -11.79 9.23 -0.33
C ALA A 29 -10.60 8.33 0.05
N ALA A 30 -9.86 7.83 -0.96
CA ALA A 30 -8.67 7.01 -0.76
C ALA A 30 -7.52 7.77 -0.08
N GLN A 31 -7.38 9.08 -0.33
CA GLN A 31 -6.34 9.90 0.29
C GLN A 31 -6.68 10.17 1.76
N VAL A 32 -7.94 10.55 2.05
CA VAL A 32 -8.44 10.73 3.42
C VAL A 32 -8.27 9.46 4.24
N LEU A 33 -8.62 8.30 3.67
CA LEU A 33 -8.50 7.02 4.37
C LEU A 33 -7.05 6.66 4.70
N ARG A 34 -6.11 6.85 3.76
CA ARG A 34 -4.68 6.60 4.02
C ARG A 34 -4.11 7.50 5.11
N GLU A 35 -4.53 8.76 5.13
CA GLU A 35 -4.08 9.74 6.11
C GLU A 35 -4.65 9.44 7.49
N PHE A 36 -5.93 9.07 7.55
CA PHE A 36 -6.58 8.59 8.76
C PHE A 36 -5.91 7.34 9.31
N MET A 37 -5.61 6.35 8.46
CA MET A 37 -4.89 5.14 8.87
C MET A 37 -3.52 5.45 9.45
N ARG A 38 -2.75 6.38 8.84
CA ARG A 38 -1.45 6.80 9.37
C ARG A 38 -1.58 7.47 10.74
N GLY A 39 -2.53 8.38 10.91
CA GLY A 39 -2.78 9.03 12.19
C GLY A 39 -3.21 8.04 13.27
N PHE A 40 -4.11 7.12 12.93
CA PHE A 40 -4.60 6.09 13.84
C PHE A 40 -3.47 5.15 14.30
N VAL A 41 -2.61 4.69 13.38
CA VAL A 41 -1.45 3.86 13.73
C VAL A 41 -0.41 4.64 14.55
N ALA A 42 -0.17 5.92 14.26
CA ALA A 42 0.73 6.74 15.06
C ALA A 42 0.21 6.95 16.49
N GLN A 43 -1.10 7.09 16.64
CA GLN A 43 -1.76 7.34 17.92
C GLN A 43 -1.95 6.07 18.77
N HIS A 44 -2.13 4.91 18.14
CA HIS A 44 -2.37 3.62 18.80
C HIS A 44 -1.19 2.62 18.65
N GLY A 45 -0.08 3.06 18.08
CA GLY A 45 1.05 2.21 17.72
C GLY A 45 1.75 1.61 18.94
N LEU A 46 1.40 0.36 19.27
CA LEU A 46 2.41 -0.62 19.60
C LEU A 46 3.39 -0.69 18.44
N ALA A 47 4.69 -0.68 18.74
CA ALA A 47 5.79 -0.74 17.77
C ALA A 47 5.50 -1.71 16.61
N ALA A 48 5.73 -1.24 15.39
CA ALA A 48 5.41 -1.91 14.13
C ALA A 48 5.77 -3.41 14.11
N PRO A 49 4.94 -4.28 13.51
CA PRO A 49 5.51 -5.43 12.86
C PRO A 49 6.27 -4.91 11.63
N ASP A 50 7.59 -5.05 11.71
CA ASP A 50 8.54 -4.99 10.61
C ASP A 50 8.00 -5.80 9.43
N THR A 51 7.20 -5.18 8.56
CA THR A 51 6.67 -5.85 7.36
C THR A 51 7.64 -5.61 6.22
N GLY A 52 8.86 -6.12 6.43
CA GLY A 52 9.74 -6.50 5.35
C GLY A 52 9.19 -7.75 4.67
N SER A 53 8.67 -7.62 3.44
CA SER A 53 8.90 -8.63 2.40
C SER A 53 8.54 -8.17 0.98
N GLN A 54 9.61 -7.83 0.25
CA GLN A 54 10.04 -8.42 -1.03
C GLN A 54 9.04 -8.47 -2.20
N SER A 55 9.34 -7.77 -3.31
CA SER A 55 9.96 -8.32 -4.54
C SER A 55 10.22 -7.16 -5.52
N PRO A 56 11.38 -7.14 -6.18
CA PRO A 56 11.37 -7.04 -7.63
C PRO A 56 11.99 -8.30 -8.21
N THR A 57 11.20 -9.03 -8.99
CA THR A 57 11.71 -9.95 -9.99
C THR A 57 12.56 -9.17 -10.98
N LYS A 58 13.87 -9.42 -11.03
CA LYS A 58 14.65 -9.20 -12.24
C LYS A 58 15.35 -10.50 -12.58
N SER A 59 14.80 -11.14 -13.61
CA SER A 59 15.38 -12.19 -14.43
C SER A 59 16.86 -11.91 -14.69
N GLY A 60 17.70 -12.93 -14.50
CA GLY A 60 19.15 -12.79 -14.52
C GLY A 60 19.76 -12.55 -15.91
N PRO A 61 21.06 -12.24 -15.95
CA PRO A 61 21.94 -12.74 -16.99
C PRO A 61 22.59 -14.03 -16.47
N GLY A 62 22.55 -15.11 -17.26
CA GLY A 62 23.31 -16.32 -16.98
C GLY A 62 24.81 -15.99 -16.93
N PRO A 63 25.62 -16.70 -16.12
CA PRO A 63 27.06 -16.59 -16.21
C PRO A 63 27.49 -17.18 -17.55
N GLU A 64 27.96 -16.33 -18.45
CA GLU A 64 28.76 -16.71 -19.61
C GLU A 64 29.98 -17.47 -19.11
N ALA A 65 30.04 -18.77 -19.42
CA ALA A 65 31.17 -19.60 -19.07
C ALA A 65 32.42 -19.12 -19.83
N PRO A 66 33.59 -19.00 -19.18
CA PRO A 66 34.80 -18.67 -19.89
C PRO A 66 35.19 -19.84 -20.80
N ILE A 67 35.22 -19.61 -22.11
CA ILE A 67 35.84 -20.50 -23.09
C ILE A 67 37.35 -20.52 -22.80
N PRO A 68 37.97 -21.66 -22.46
CA PRO A 68 39.42 -21.75 -22.40
C PRO A 68 39.98 -21.67 -23.81
N LYS A 69 40.88 -20.70 -24.04
CA LYS A 69 41.76 -20.68 -25.20
C LYS A 69 42.88 -21.70 -24.96
N GLN A 70 42.87 -22.83 -25.67
CA GLN A 70 44.04 -23.49 -26.25
C GLN A 70 43.62 -24.61 -27.19
#